data_AF-A0A9Q0BAB5-F1
#
_entry.id   AF-A0A9Q0BAB5-F1
#
_cell.length_a   1.000
_cell.length_b   1.000
_cell.length_c   1.000
_cell.angle_alpha   90.00
_cell.angle_beta   90.00
_cell.angle_gamma   90.00
#
_symmetry.space_group_name_H-M   'P 1'
#
loop_
_entity.id
_entity.type
_entity.pdbx_description
1 polymer ?
#
loop_
_entity_poly.entity_id
_entity_poly.type
_entity_poly.pdbx_seq_one_letter_code
_entity_poly.pdbx_strand_id
1 'polypeptide(L)'
;MRNSIVLSASLARPSTFHTTRRSFVTTAAKSVAAATSSSTSAPPLNPRWLSELQSRIKRCAGLDLSGQQKEDLAALRKAVDGQWLELLAGREGFLTGPGWRGLDRHTVTWGDQDAMYAESARVNWLRNFATTVDPEHKDEWDQLMSPKDIGLIMRSIKTDYKFPMAYPDHVTVLHKLVSKPTYESDFILLEALLVSEGHRRPAARCFEDIVVYDYKTAKRAPLKPFMVDRLRETYEAQEQSKIDCEEKVKGLVDIVERLEKAASFKVSFIIMGSISFREHIRWIPDEASEPTSTIVLTSPQRRFVDLRILKQTPTVDGVQDTHGIERLEWGIAGTSSSSTRTDDQGAEVRHSRWEHWIDSRTTEPENAADEGDMYERPDGLTLEKGRMVNPATGAETDYEELWRDVEPVTVPPVGAVAEGGEAPKGVECVVLKHEDETGGARGMVVWLGRFCQGISRVGEEVAAERWEWKEGEGWRRTVRIGDRALPCEVLLMTGAALSVGTHVVHEEVVWDVLESR
;
A
#
# COMPACT_ATOMS: atom_id res chain seq x y z
N MET A 1 66.76 -23.47 45.21
CA MET A 1 67.29 -22.36 46.03
C MET A 1 66.69 -21.05 45.56
N ARG A 2 65.83 -20.43 46.37
CA ARG A 2 65.85 -19.00 46.78
C ARG A 2 64.51 -18.66 47.43
N ASN A 3 64.60 -18.39 48.73
CA ASN A 3 63.55 -17.86 49.59
C ASN A 3 63.31 -16.36 49.30
N SER A 4 62.07 -15.90 49.54
CA SER A 4 61.82 -14.78 50.47
C SER A 4 60.31 -14.60 50.77
N ILE A 5 59.92 -15.14 51.93
CA ILE A 5 59.05 -14.61 53.00
C ILE A 5 57.92 -13.62 52.64
N VAL A 6 56.68 -14.03 52.96
CA VAL A 6 55.51 -13.18 53.20
C VAL A 6 55.12 -13.32 54.68
N LEU A 7 54.94 -12.19 55.36
CA LEU A 7 54.53 -12.10 56.77
C LEU A 7 53.02 -12.20 56.92
N SER A 8 52.61 -13.01 57.90
CA SER A 8 51.26 -13.35 58.30
C SER A 8 50.72 -12.42 59.40
N ALA A 9 49.39 -12.25 59.41
CA ALA A 9 48.62 -12.13 60.66
C ALA A 9 47.19 -12.60 60.41
N SER A 10 46.83 -13.70 61.08
CA SER A 10 45.49 -14.28 61.18
C SER A 10 44.71 -13.55 62.28
N LEU A 11 43.38 -13.40 62.14
CA LEU A 11 42.45 -13.38 63.27
C LEU A 11 41.01 -13.69 62.82
N ALA A 12 40.30 -14.35 63.73
CA ALA A 12 39.18 -15.24 63.52
C ALA A 12 37.81 -14.57 63.29
N ARG A 13 36.89 -15.36 62.71
CA ARG A 13 35.45 -15.08 62.57
C ARG A 13 34.76 -14.83 63.92
N PRO A 14 33.82 -13.86 63.98
CA PRO A 14 32.69 -13.91 64.88
C PRO A 14 31.39 -14.35 64.18
N SER A 15 30.53 -14.90 65.02
CA SER A 15 29.25 -15.57 64.80
C SER A 15 28.12 -14.70 64.23
N THR A 16 27.25 -15.35 63.47
CA THR A 16 25.96 -14.87 62.98
C THR A 16 25.02 -14.46 64.12
N PHE A 17 24.71 -13.17 64.22
CA PHE A 17 23.55 -12.68 64.94
C PHE A 17 22.37 -12.52 63.98
N HIS A 18 21.30 -13.27 64.25
CA HIS A 18 20.00 -13.08 63.61
C HIS A 18 19.44 -11.71 64.02
N THR A 19 19.41 -10.77 63.06
CA THR A 19 18.59 -9.57 63.19
C THR A 19 17.38 -9.74 62.28
N THR A 20 16.20 -9.81 62.91
CA THR A 20 14.90 -9.91 62.24
C THR A 20 14.69 -8.67 61.39
N ARG A 21 14.88 -8.79 60.07
CA ARG A 21 14.58 -7.75 59.10
C ARG A 21 13.05 -7.60 59.06
N ARG A 22 12.51 -6.54 59.68
CA ARG A 22 11.12 -6.14 59.45
C ARG A 22 11.00 -5.78 57.96
N SER A 23 10.34 -6.65 57.21
CA SER A 23 9.89 -6.36 55.86
C SER A 23 8.87 -5.22 55.93
N PHE A 24 9.24 -4.03 55.44
CA PHE A 24 8.24 -3.05 55.03
C PHE A 24 7.56 -3.63 53.79
N VAL A 25 6.39 -4.24 53.99
CA VAL A 25 5.53 -4.69 52.90
C VAL A 25 4.97 -3.44 52.23
N THR A 26 5.42 -3.15 51.01
CA THR A 26 4.82 -2.15 50.12
C THR A 26 3.54 -2.71 49.52
N THR A 27 2.48 -2.80 50.31
CA THR A 27 1.14 -3.20 49.85
C THR A 27 0.33 -2.03 49.29
N ALA A 28 0.92 -1.19 48.43
CA ALA A 28 0.21 -0.05 47.83
C ALA A 28 0.28 0.01 46.29
N ALA A 29 1.04 -0.88 45.64
CA ALA A 29 1.22 -0.84 44.17
C ALA A 29 0.19 -1.67 43.37
N LYS A 30 -0.82 -2.28 44.02
CA LYS A 30 -1.79 -3.17 43.34
C LYS A 30 -3.26 -2.73 43.43
N SER A 31 -3.63 -1.71 44.22
CA SER A 31 -5.05 -1.43 44.50
C SER A 31 -5.65 -0.22 43.78
N VAL A 32 -4.90 0.56 42.99
CA VAL A 32 -5.48 1.75 42.31
C VAL A 32 -5.64 1.55 40.80
N ALA A 33 -5.00 0.55 40.19
CA ALA A 33 -5.22 0.21 38.79
C ALA A 33 -6.50 -0.61 38.52
N ALA A 34 -7.25 -0.98 39.56
CA ALA A 34 -8.40 -1.91 39.45
C ALA A 34 -9.78 -1.23 39.50
N ALA A 35 -9.86 0.10 39.57
CA ALA A 35 -11.13 0.81 39.70
C ALA A 35 -11.37 1.82 38.56
N THR A 36 -11.28 1.35 37.31
CA THR A 36 -11.98 1.88 36.12
C THR A 36 -11.66 0.95 34.95
N SER A 37 -12.31 -0.21 34.90
CA SER A 37 -12.30 -1.06 33.70
C SER A 37 -13.73 -1.40 33.31
N SER A 38 -14.43 -0.38 32.80
CA SER A 38 -15.64 -0.54 32.00
C SER A 38 -15.63 0.47 30.86
N SER A 39 -14.68 0.33 29.96
CA SER A 39 -14.79 0.89 28.61
C SER A 39 -13.96 0.01 27.70
N THR A 40 -14.59 -0.49 26.65
CA THR A 40 -13.99 -1.24 25.54
C THR A 40 -12.68 -0.58 25.12
N SER A 41 -11.53 -1.06 25.63
CA SER A 41 -10.25 -0.42 25.36
C SER A 41 -9.88 -0.74 23.92
N ALA A 42 -9.76 0.29 23.09
CA ALA A 42 -9.13 0.19 21.78
C ALA A 42 -7.78 -0.55 21.92
N PRO A 43 -7.36 -1.34 20.91
CA PRO A 43 -6.10 -2.06 20.96
C PRO A 43 -4.94 -1.12 21.30
N PRO A 44 -3.91 -1.59 22.04
CA PRO A 44 -2.79 -0.76 22.44
C PRO A 44 -2.13 -0.13 21.21
N LEU A 45 -1.94 1.19 21.27
CA LEU A 45 -1.34 1.98 20.20
C LEU A 45 0.05 1.44 19.86
N ASN A 46 0.25 1.00 18.60
CA ASN A 46 1.56 0.57 18.12
C ASN A 46 2.57 1.71 18.33
N PRO A 47 3.58 1.58 19.19
CA PRO A 47 4.49 2.68 19.53
C PRO A 47 5.36 3.15 18.35
N ARG A 48 5.37 2.39 17.25
CA ARG A 48 6.10 2.71 16.01
C ARG A 48 5.19 3.23 14.89
N TRP A 49 3.91 3.46 15.15
CA TRP A 49 2.94 3.81 14.11
C TRP A 49 3.36 5.06 13.31
N LEU A 50 3.87 6.10 13.97
CA LEU A 50 4.26 7.34 13.29
C LEU A 50 5.48 7.14 12.40
N SER A 51 6.49 6.39 12.88
CA SER A 51 7.67 6.07 12.07
C SER A 51 7.34 5.12 10.92
N GLU A 52 6.38 4.22 11.13
CA GLU A 52 5.85 3.33 10.09
C GLU A 52 5.09 4.12 9.02
N LEU A 53 4.23 5.07 9.42
CA LEU A 53 3.53 5.98 8.53
C LEU A 53 4.51 6.82 7.70
N GLN A 54 5.51 7.43 8.35
CA GLN A 54 6.58 8.16 7.67
C GLN A 54 7.34 7.27 6.67
N SER A 55 7.59 6.02 7.03
CA SER A 55 8.24 5.05 6.14
C SER A 55 7.38 4.70 4.94
N ARG A 56 6.06 4.54 5.12
CA ARG A 56 5.10 4.34 4.02
C ARG A 56 5.08 5.53 3.07
N ILE A 57 4.96 6.74 3.61
CA ILE A 57 5.02 8.00 2.83
C ILE A 57 6.31 8.08 2.02
N LYS A 58 7.45 7.73 2.63
CA LYS A 58 8.74 7.71 1.93
C LYS A 58 8.77 6.69 0.79
N ARG A 59 8.15 5.51 0.95
CA ARG A 59 8.03 4.53 -0.13
C ARG A 59 7.16 5.05 -1.27
N CYS A 60 6.08 5.77 -0.96
CA CYS A 60 5.22 6.38 -1.98
C CYS A 60 5.97 7.37 -2.88
N ALA A 61 7.05 7.99 -2.41
CA ALA A 61 7.87 8.89 -3.22
C ALA A 61 8.62 8.18 -4.37
N GLY A 62 8.80 6.86 -4.29
CA GLY A 62 9.40 6.05 -5.36
C GLY A 62 8.39 5.45 -6.35
N LEU A 63 7.10 5.77 -6.21
CA LEU A 63 6.03 5.24 -7.07
C LEU A 63 5.79 6.16 -8.27
N ASP A 64 5.31 5.58 -9.38
CA ASP A 64 4.88 6.34 -10.55
C ASP A 64 3.50 6.99 -10.34
N LEU A 65 3.51 8.12 -9.63
CA LEU A 65 2.33 8.88 -9.25
C LEU A 65 1.97 9.95 -10.32
N SER A 66 0.67 10.15 -10.54
CA SER A 66 0.13 11.24 -11.36
C SER A 66 0.38 12.62 -10.73
N GLY A 67 0.12 13.71 -11.47
CA GLY A 67 0.29 15.08 -10.97
C GLY A 67 -0.45 15.34 -9.64
N GLN A 68 -1.75 15.04 -9.59
CA GLN A 68 -2.55 15.19 -8.37
C GLN A 68 -2.04 14.33 -7.21
N GLN A 69 -1.60 13.09 -7.50
CA GLN A 69 -1.09 12.18 -6.47
C GLN A 69 0.24 12.65 -5.88
N LYS A 70 1.09 13.31 -6.68
CA LYS A 70 2.33 13.94 -6.20
C LYS A 70 2.03 15.12 -5.29
N GLU A 71 1.02 15.92 -5.60
CA GLU A 71 0.55 17.02 -4.74
C GLU A 71 0.00 16.49 -3.41
N ASP A 72 -0.86 15.46 -3.46
CA ASP A 72 -1.40 14.79 -2.29
C ASP A 72 -0.28 14.24 -1.38
N LEU A 73 0.73 13.58 -1.98
CA LEU A 73 1.89 13.06 -1.26
C LEU A 73 2.72 14.19 -0.61
N ALA A 74 2.90 15.31 -1.31
CA ALA A 74 3.62 16.47 -0.78
C ALA A 74 2.87 17.12 0.39
N ALA A 75 1.56 17.32 0.26
CA ALA A 75 0.70 17.85 1.31
C ALA A 75 0.69 16.92 2.54
N LEU A 76 0.58 15.61 2.31
CA LEU A 76 0.64 14.60 3.35
C LEU A 76 1.97 14.63 4.12
N ARG A 77 3.09 14.66 3.40
CA ARG A 77 4.42 14.75 4.01
C ARG A 77 4.55 16.02 4.85
N LYS A 78 4.11 17.17 4.31
CA LYS A 78 4.13 18.45 5.03
C LYS A 78 3.28 18.39 6.31
N ALA A 79 2.10 17.78 6.26
CA ALA A 79 1.24 17.63 7.43
C ALA A 79 1.89 16.74 8.50
N VAL A 80 2.39 15.56 8.13
CA VAL A 80 3.01 14.62 9.08
C VAL A 80 4.29 15.19 9.67
N ASP A 81 5.16 15.80 8.86
CA ASP A 81 6.43 16.38 9.33
C ASP A 81 6.22 17.68 10.12
N GLY A 82 5.22 18.49 9.78
CA GLY A 82 4.93 19.76 10.46
C GLY A 82 4.17 19.58 11.78
N GLN A 83 3.38 18.51 11.90
CA GLN A 83 2.49 18.27 13.05
C GLN A 83 2.88 17.02 13.84
N TRP A 84 4.11 16.53 13.68
CA TRP A 84 4.57 15.27 14.27
C TRP A 84 4.38 15.19 15.78
N LEU A 85 4.58 16.29 16.53
CA LEU A 85 4.43 16.33 17.99
C LEU A 85 2.95 16.20 18.39
N GLU A 86 2.08 16.92 17.70
CA GLU A 86 0.63 16.86 17.87
C GLU A 86 0.11 15.46 17.58
N LEU A 87 0.54 14.86 16.47
CA LEU A 87 0.19 13.50 16.10
C LEU A 87 0.69 12.47 17.14
N LEU A 88 1.94 12.61 17.59
CA LEU A 88 2.56 11.71 18.56
C LEU A 88 1.87 11.75 19.93
N ALA A 89 1.65 12.94 20.47
CA ALA A 89 1.22 13.12 21.86
C ALA A 89 -0.29 13.38 22.00
N GLY A 90 -0.93 14.00 21.01
CA GLY A 90 -2.38 14.27 20.99
C GLY A 90 -3.22 13.00 21.02
N ARG A 91 -2.77 11.94 20.34
CA ARG A 91 -3.41 10.61 20.38
C ARG A 91 -3.45 9.98 21.78
N GLU A 92 -2.56 10.41 22.66
CA GLU A 92 -2.52 9.99 24.07
C GLU A 92 -3.20 10.99 25.02
N GLY A 93 -3.79 12.06 24.48
CA GLY A 93 -4.48 13.12 25.19
C GLY A 93 -3.57 14.19 25.76
N PHE A 94 -2.33 14.34 25.29
CA PHE A 94 -1.52 15.50 25.66
C PHE A 94 -1.93 16.72 24.83
N LEU A 95 -2.20 17.84 25.48
CA LEU A 95 -2.42 19.11 24.81
C LEU A 95 -1.07 19.65 24.33
N THR A 96 -0.91 19.84 23.03
CA THR A 96 0.38 20.15 22.40
C THR A 96 0.52 21.60 21.93
N GLY A 97 -0.52 22.41 22.09
CA GLY A 97 -0.48 23.84 21.77
C GLY A 97 0.58 24.57 22.61
N PRO A 98 1.19 25.66 22.13
CA PRO A 98 2.26 26.37 22.84
C PRO A 98 1.89 26.77 24.27
N GLY A 99 0.64 27.16 24.53
CA GLY A 99 0.14 27.50 25.86
C GLY A 99 0.04 26.33 26.85
N TRP A 100 0.26 25.10 26.42
CA TRP A 100 0.21 23.89 27.25
C TRP A 100 1.57 23.22 27.44
N ARG A 101 2.63 23.70 26.78
CA ARG A 101 3.96 23.10 26.89
C ARG A 101 4.62 23.59 28.18
N GLY A 102 5.04 22.66 29.03
CA GLY A 102 5.77 22.99 30.25
C GLY A 102 7.20 23.43 29.95
N LEU A 103 7.84 22.73 29.01
CA LEU A 103 9.07 23.19 28.36
C LEU A 103 8.88 23.05 26.87
N ASP A 104 9.20 24.10 26.13
CA ASP A 104 9.11 24.13 24.67
C ASP A 104 10.51 24.27 24.08
N ARG A 105 10.97 23.26 23.35
CA ARG A 105 12.28 23.24 22.68
C ARG A 105 13.46 23.61 23.59
N HIS A 106 13.42 23.22 24.85
CA HIS A 106 14.47 23.53 25.81
C HIS A 106 15.78 22.86 25.39
N THR A 107 16.88 23.62 25.36
CA THR A 107 18.18 23.08 24.94
C THR A 107 18.68 22.08 25.97
N VAL A 108 19.02 20.86 25.53
CA VAL A 108 19.60 19.86 26.42
C VAL A 108 21.03 20.25 26.76
N THR A 109 21.32 20.49 28.05
CA THR A 109 22.67 20.82 28.51
C THR A 109 23.29 19.71 29.37
N TRP A 110 24.62 19.72 29.47
CA TRP A 110 25.35 18.69 30.21
C TRP A 110 25.14 18.88 31.71
N GLY A 111 24.60 17.86 32.39
CA GLY A 111 24.26 17.92 33.81
C GLY A 111 22.77 18.05 34.10
N ASP A 112 21.97 18.41 33.09
CA ASP A 112 20.52 18.31 33.20
C ASP A 112 20.08 16.84 33.20
N GLN A 113 19.17 16.48 34.09
CA GLN A 113 18.58 15.14 34.18
C GLN A 113 17.08 15.20 33.95
N ASP A 114 16.49 14.13 33.42
CA ASP A 114 15.08 14.09 33.03
C ASP A 114 14.10 14.41 34.17
N ALA A 115 14.41 14.02 35.41
CA ALA A 115 13.61 14.40 36.58
C ALA A 115 13.57 15.93 36.80
N MET A 116 14.66 16.63 36.50
CA MET A 116 14.76 18.09 36.63
C MET A 116 13.98 18.82 35.52
N TYR A 117 13.95 18.25 34.31
CA TYR A 117 13.09 18.74 33.24
C TYR A 117 11.60 18.58 33.59
N ALA A 118 11.20 17.41 34.13
CA ALA A 118 9.82 17.16 34.55
C ALA A 118 9.38 18.16 35.64
N GLU A 119 10.22 18.42 36.64
CA GLU A 119 9.96 19.41 37.68
C GLU A 119 9.75 20.82 37.10
N SER A 120 10.71 21.31 36.30
CA SER A 120 10.64 22.65 35.70
C SER A 120 9.42 22.79 34.78
N ALA A 121 9.15 21.76 33.98
CA ALA A 121 8.02 21.71 33.08
C ALA A 121 6.68 21.69 33.82
N ARG A 122 6.56 20.98 34.95
CA ARG A 122 5.33 20.99 35.76
C ARG A 122 5.05 22.39 36.31
N VAL A 123 6.07 23.06 36.85
CA VAL A 123 5.92 24.43 37.39
C VAL A 123 5.43 25.37 36.29
N ASN A 124 6.03 25.30 35.10
CA ASN A 124 5.61 26.11 33.96
C ASN A 124 4.21 25.74 33.47
N TRP A 125 3.87 24.46 33.41
CA TRP A 125 2.53 23.99 33.04
C TRP A 125 1.46 24.55 33.97
N LEU A 126 1.70 24.56 35.29
CA LEU A 126 0.80 25.18 36.26
C LEU A 126 0.75 26.70 36.12
N ARG A 127 1.87 27.36 35.84
CA ARG A 127 1.91 28.80 35.55
C ARG A 127 1.16 29.17 34.27
N ASN A 128 1.03 28.25 33.32
CA ASN A 128 0.19 28.47 32.14
C ASN A 128 -1.28 28.66 32.55
N PHE A 129 -1.77 28.04 33.63
CA PHE A 129 -3.11 28.36 34.14
C PHE A 129 -3.22 29.82 34.55
N ALA A 130 -2.22 30.35 35.25
CA ALA A 130 -2.19 31.74 35.69
C ALA A 130 -2.11 32.76 34.53
N THR A 131 -1.59 32.35 33.37
CA THR A 131 -1.26 33.28 32.27
C THR A 131 -2.13 33.12 31.03
N THR A 132 -2.64 31.94 30.75
CA THR A 132 -3.37 31.64 29.52
C THR A 132 -4.75 31.01 29.74
N VAL A 133 -4.92 30.14 30.75
CA VAL A 133 -6.18 29.39 30.96
C VAL A 133 -7.17 30.13 31.85
N ASP A 134 -6.67 30.71 32.95
CA ASP A 134 -7.47 31.38 33.98
C ASP A 134 -6.72 32.60 34.56
N PRO A 135 -6.54 33.67 33.76
CA PRO A 135 -5.85 34.87 34.21
C PRO A 135 -6.57 35.63 35.33
N GLU A 136 -7.89 35.40 35.50
CA GLU A 136 -8.69 36.04 36.55
C GLU A 136 -8.25 35.61 37.96
N HIS A 137 -7.77 34.38 38.12
CA HIS A 137 -7.26 33.83 39.38
C HIS A 137 -5.74 33.66 39.38
N LYS A 138 -5.03 34.52 38.64
CA LYS A 138 -3.57 34.45 38.44
C LYS A 138 -2.81 34.31 39.75
N ASP A 139 -3.15 35.14 40.75
CA ASP A 139 -2.41 35.20 42.01
C ASP A 139 -2.53 33.89 42.79
N GLU A 140 -3.70 33.24 42.77
CA GLU A 140 -3.93 31.95 43.41
C GLU A 140 -3.19 30.81 42.70
N TRP A 141 -3.14 30.82 41.36
CA TRP A 141 -2.36 29.84 40.59
C TRP A 141 -0.85 29.99 40.86
N ASP A 142 -0.34 31.21 40.88
CA ASP A 142 1.07 31.48 41.21
C ASP A 142 1.41 31.07 42.66
N GLN A 143 0.47 31.27 43.59
CA GLN A 143 0.64 30.94 45.00
C GLN A 143 0.80 29.43 45.25
N LEU A 144 0.32 28.55 44.35
CA LEU A 144 0.52 27.09 44.47
C LEU A 144 2.00 26.69 44.55
N MET A 145 2.89 27.53 44.02
CA MET A 145 4.35 27.35 44.03
C MET A 145 5.01 28.01 45.26
N SER A 146 4.23 28.43 46.24
CA SER A 146 4.69 29.13 47.45
C SER A 146 4.07 28.53 48.71
N PRO A 147 4.71 28.69 49.88
CA PRO A 147 4.15 28.21 51.15
C PRO A 147 3.13 29.19 51.78
N LYS A 148 2.52 30.10 50.99
CA LYS A 148 1.67 31.19 51.53
C LYS A 148 0.23 30.78 51.83
N ASP A 149 -0.30 29.78 51.12
CA ASP A 149 -1.69 29.30 51.25
C ASP A 149 -1.74 27.78 51.01
N ILE A 150 -2.63 27.30 50.14
CA ILE A 150 -2.50 25.95 49.61
C ILE A 150 -1.37 25.87 48.58
N GLY A 151 -0.61 24.79 48.58
CA GLY A 151 0.43 24.52 47.60
C GLY A 151 0.56 23.04 47.30
N LEU A 152 1.44 22.74 46.34
CA LEU A 152 1.60 21.39 45.82
C LEU A 152 2.86 20.72 46.37
N ILE A 153 2.70 19.52 46.93
CA ILE A 153 3.81 18.69 47.42
C ILE A 153 3.87 17.41 46.58
N MET A 154 5.03 17.12 46.01
CA MET A 154 5.26 15.85 45.34
C MET A 154 5.24 14.71 46.37
N ARG A 155 4.23 13.85 46.34
CA ARG A 155 4.15 12.63 47.17
C ARG A 155 5.01 11.52 46.59
N SER A 156 4.98 11.32 45.27
CA SER A 156 5.86 10.39 44.59
C SER A 156 6.02 10.72 43.12
N ILE A 157 7.20 10.43 42.57
CA ILE A 157 7.47 10.47 41.13
C ILE A 157 8.11 9.15 40.72
N LYS A 158 7.66 8.59 39.60
CA LYS A 158 8.29 7.45 38.93
C LYS A 158 8.70 7.89 37.53
N THR A 159 9.93 7.61 37.14
CA THR A 159 10.43 7.90 35.78
C THR A 159 10.78 6.63 35.04
N ASP A 160 10.21 6.45 33.85
CA ASP A 160 10.53 5.39 32.91
C ASP A 160 11.36 5.98 31.75
N TYR A 161 12.64 5.62 31.69
CA TYR A 161 13.58 6.08 30.67
C TYR A 161 13.56 5.16 29.44
N LYS A 162 13.58 5.75 28.24
CA LYS A 162 13.73 5.02 26.98
C LYS A 162 15.14 5.15 26.40
N PHE A 163 15.72 6.34 26.44
CA PHE A 163 17.09 6.59 26.01
C PHE A 163 17.58 7.93 26.58
N PRO A 164 18.89 8.10 26.81
CA PRO A 164 19.45 9.38 27.24
C PRO A 164 19.47 10.39 26.08
N MET A 165 18.95 11.59 26.30
CA MET A 165 19.15 12.72 25.38
C MET A 165 20.52 13.35 25.63
N ALA A 166 21.18 13.83 24.58
CA ALA A 166 22.50 14.46 24.68
C ALA A 166 22.57 15.71 23.83
N TYR A 167 23.39 16.67 24.24
CA TYR A 167 23.69 17.84 23.41
C TYR A 167 24.36 17.42 22.09
N PRO A 168 23.99 18.03 20.94
CA PRO A 168 22.92 19.01 20.76
C PRO A 168 21.56 18.33 20.51
N ASP A 169 20.60 18.57 21.40
CA ASP A 169 19.20 18.20 21.23
C ASP A 169 18.30 19.23 21.93
N HIS A 170 17.02 19.23 21.62
CA HIS A 170 16.00 20.00 22.32
C HIS A 170 14.94 19.07 22.92
N VAL A 171 14.55 19.33 24.16
CA VAL A 171 13.48 18.63 24.84
C VAL A 171 12.22 19.49 24.88
N THR A 172 11.10 18.89 24.49
CA THR A 172 9.77 19.43 24.73
C THR A 172 9.06 18.54 25.74
N VAL A 173 8.53 19.13 26.81
CA VAL A 173 7.89 18.40 27.92
C VAL A 173 6.43 18.78 28.02
N LEU A 174 5.57 17.76 27.90
CA LEU A 174 4.13 17.87 27.94
C LEU A 174 3.59 17.24 29.22
N HIS A 175 2.53 17.81 29.79
CA HIS A 175 1.82 17.23 30.93
C HIS A 175 0.37 16.98 30.58
N LYS A 176 -0.21 15.95 31.18
CA LYS A 176 -1.65 15.70 31.17
C LYS A 176 -2.14 15.22 32.52
N LEU A 177 -3.39 15.50 32.84
CA LEU A 177 -4.11 14.91 33.96
C LEU A 177 -4.43 13.44 33.66
N VAL A 178 -4.09 12.55 34.58
CA VAL A 178 -4.36 11.11 34.46
C VAL A 178 -5.82 10.79 34.80
N SER A 179 -6.41 11.54 35.73
CA SER A 179 -7.80 11.36 36.18
C SER A 179 -8.50 12.70 36.32
N LYS A 180 -9.81 12.72 36.03
CA LYS A 180 -10.65 13.91 36.21
C LYS A 180 -10.79 14.24 37.71
N PRO A 181 -10.40 15.44 38.17
CA PRO A 181 -10.51 15.79 39.58
C PRO A 181 -11.96 16.03 40.01
N THR A 182 -12.21 15.92 41.31
CA THR A 182 -13.46 16.27 42.00
C THR A 182 -13.26 17.42 42.98
N TYR A 183 -14.34 18.00 43.50
CA TYR A 183 -14.24 19.09 44.47
C TYR A 183 -13.65 18.65 45.82
N GLU A 184 -13.62 17.33 46.06
CA GLU A 184 -13.02 16.70 47.22
C GLU A 184 -11.56 16.28 46.97
N SER A 185 -11.03 16.49 45.75
CA SER A 185 -9.68 16.05 45.40
C SER A 185 -8.63 16.87 46.14
N ASP A 186 -7.88 16.20 47.02
CA ASP A 186 -6.71 16.70 47.74
C ASP A 186 -5.38 16.28 47.07
N PHE A 187 -5.46 15.79 45.84
CA PHE A 187 -4.31 15.41 45.02
C PHE A 187 -4.61 15.55 43.53
N ILE A 188 -3.55 15.65 42.72
CA ILE A 188 -3.58 15.56 41.26
C ILE A 188 -2.58 14.50 40.81
N LEU A 189 -2.96 13.74 39.78
CA LEU A 189 -2.08 12.79 39.12
C LEU A 189 -1.71 13.33 37.74
N LEU A 190 -0.43 13.52 37.49
CA LEU A 190 0.08 13.96 36.20
C LEU A 190 0.92 12.87 35.54
N GLU A 191 0.82 12.80 34.23
CA GLU A 191 1.80 12.12 33.40
C GLU A 191 2.57 13.19 32.62
N ALA A 192 3.90 13.12 32.67
CA ALA A 192 4.78 13.96 31.87
C ALA A 192 5.39 13.14 30.73
N LEU A 193 5.35 13.68 29.52
CA LEU A 193 5.99 13.11 28.34
C LEU A 193 7.17 14.00 27.92
N LEU A 194 8.38 13.48 28.08
CA LEU A 194 9.60 14.16 27.62
C LEU A 194 9.91 13.67 26.21
N VAL A 195 9.90 14.58 25.26
CA VAL A 195 10.07 14.29 23.83
C VAL A 195 11.37 14.93 23.35
N SER A 196 12.24 14.10 22.76
CA SER A 196 13.40 14.59 22.01
C SER A 196 12.92 15.09 20.65
N GLU A 197 13.29 16.32 20.32
CA GLU A 197 12.99 16.93 19.04
C GLU A 197 13.90 16.41 17.93
N GLY A 198 15.19 16.20 18.22
CA GLY A 198 16.14 15.64 17.27
C GLY A 198 15.77 14.22 16.84
N HIS A 199 15.35 13.39 17.80
CA HIS A 199 14.89 12.02 17.52
C HIS A 199 13.40 11.90 17.21
N ARG A 200 12.62 12.98 17.39
CA ARG A 200 11.16 13.03 17.22
C ARG A 200 10.41 11.89 17.91
N ARG A 201 10.83 11.54 19.13
CA ARG A 201 10.23 10.42 19.88
C ARG A 201 10.35 10.62 21.40
N PRO A 202 9.51 9.94 22.20
CA PRO A 202 9.60 10.02 23.66
C PRO A 202 10.95 9.50 24.18
N ALA A 203 11.61 10.29 25.01
CA ALA A 203 12.86 9.94 25.70
C ALA A 203 12.61 9.38 27.10
N ALA A 204 11.65 9.95 27.82
CA ALA A 204 11.24 9.48 29.14
C ALA A 204 9.75 9.77 29.39
N ARG A 205 9.19 9.09 30.40
CA ARG A 205 7.89 9.42 30.98
C ARG A 205 8.02 9.55 32.48
N CYS A 206 7.34 10.54 33.06
CA CYS A 206 7.21 10.69 34.50
C CYS A 206 5.76 10.51 34.92
N PHE A 207 5.53 9.79 36.01
CA PHE A 207 4.24 9.63 36.63
C PHE A 207 4.31 10.28 38.00
N GLU A 208 3.48 11.29 38.20
CA GLU A 208 3.58 12.22 39.31
C GLU A 208 2.32 12.16 40.15
N ASP A 209 2.52 11.98 41.44
CA ASP A 209 1.47 11.98 42.44
C ASP A 209 1.71 13.18 43.36
N ILE A 210 0.84 14.18 43.24
CA ILE A 210 1.04 15.49 43.83
C ILE A 210 -0.13 15.77 44.76
N VAL A 211 0.17 16.05 46.02
CA VAL A 211 -0.85 16.31 47.04
C VAL A 211 -0.97 17.80 47.27
N VAL A 212 -2.19 18.23 47.56
CA VAL A 212 -2.51 19.61 47.91
C VAL A 212 -2.39 19.75 49.42
N TYR A 213 -1.56 20.69 49.84
CA TYR A 213 -1.20 20.91 51.23
C TYR A 213 -1.48 22.36 51.62
N ASP A 214 -2.25 22.55 52.68
CA ASP A 214 -2.47 23.84 53.28
C ASP A 214 -1.34 24.14 54.27
N TYR A 215 -0.50 25.10 53.91
CA TYR A 215 0.65 25.50 54.73
C TYR A 215 0.26 26.29 55.98
N LYS A 216 -0.95 26.84 56.06
CA LYS A 216 -1.46 27.55 57.25
C LYS A 216 -1.93 26.56 58.31
N THR A 217 -2.64 25.51 57.90
CA THR A 217 -3.16 24.48 58.82
C THR A 217 -2.26 23.26 58.96
N ALA A 218 -1.19 23.18 58.16
CA ALA A 218 -0.23 22.08 58.10
C ALA A 218 -0.90 20.71 57.85
N LYS A 219 -1.92 20.68 56.98
CA LYS A 219 -2.71 19.49 56.64
C LYS A 219 -2.98 19.43 55.14
N ARG A 220 -3.36 18.24 54.66
CA ARG A 220 -3.92 18.12 53.32
C ARG A 220 -5.23 18.87 53.22
N ALA A 221 -5.47 19.47 52.06
CA ALA A 221 -6.68 20.23 51.77
C ALA A 221 -7.14 19.94 50.33
N PRO A 222 -8.44 20.03 50.04
CA PRO A 222 -8.91 19.96 48.66
C PRO A 222 -8.42 21.18 47.84
N LEU A 223 -8.39 21.02 46.52
CA LEU A 223 -8.22 22.16 45.61
C LEU A 223 -9.34 23.19 45.78
N LYS A 224 -9.05 24.45 45.44
CA LYS A 224 -10.10 25.49 45.36
C LYS A 224 -11.10 25.13 44.25
N PRO A 225 -12.42 25.41 44.41
CA PRO A 225 -13.43 25.01 43.43
C PRO A 225 -13.13 25.45 41.99
N PHE A 226 -12.70 26.69 41.78
CA PHE A 226 -12.38 27.18 40.43
C PHE A 226 -11.18 26.44 39.80
N MET A 227 -10.20 26.00 40.61
CA MET A 227 -9.08 25.19 40.12
C MET A 227 -9.58 23.82 39.65
N VAL A 228 -10.51 23.21 40.37
CA VAL A 228 -11.14 21.95 39.97
C VAL A 228 -11.89 22.11 38.65
N ASP A 229 -12.62 23.22 38.47
CA ASP A 229 -13.34 23.50 37.23
C ASP A 229 -12.38 23.60 36.04
N ARG A 230 -11.31 24.38 36.14
CA ARG A 230 -10.31 24.52 35.07
C ARG A 230 -9.56 23.23 34.77
N LEU A 231 -9.23 22.44 35.79
CA LEU A 231 -8.60 21.13 35.58
C LEU A 231 -9.57 20.11 34.95
N ARG A 232 -10.87 20.18 35.26
CA ARG A 232 -11.89 19.34 34.61
C ARG A 232 -12.05 19.69 33.14
N GLU A 233 -12.13 20.97 32.81
CA GLU A 233 -12.15 21.44 31.42
C GLU A 233 -10.88 21.00 30.66
N THR A 234 -9.72 21.11 31.32
CA THR A 234 -8.45 20.63 30.75
C THR A 234 -8.52 19.13 30.47
N TYR A 235 -9.00 18.33 31.42
CA TYR A 235 -9.17 16.89 31.23
C TYR A 235 -10.14 16.58 30.08
N GLU A 236 -11.25 17.31 29.95
CA GLU A 236 -12.19 17.15 28.84
C GLU A 236 -11.54 17.52 27.49
N ALA A 237 -10.75 18.59 27.43
CA ALA A 237 -9.98 18.95 26.24
C ALA A 237 -8.95 17.87 25.88
N GLN A 238 -8.34 17.20 26.86
CA GLN A 238 -7.44 16.06 26.62
C GLN A 238 -8.18 14.88 25.98
N GLU A 239 -9.40 14.55 26.44
CA GLU A 239 -10.21 13.50 25.84
C GLU A 239 -10.66 13.86 24.43
N GLN A 240 -11.06 15.10 24.20
CA GLN A 240 -11.40 15.58 22.86
C GLN A 240 -10.20 15.54 21.92
N SER A 241 -9.02 15.94 22.40
CA SER A 241 -7.77 15.89 21.61
C SER A 241 -7.42 14.47 21.15
N LYS A 242 -7.79 13.42 21.89
CA LYS A 242 -7.59 12.03 21.43
C LYS A 242 -8.47 11.72 20.24
N ILE A 243 -9.75 12.12 20.30
CA ILE A 243 -10.73 11.89 19.24
C ILE A 243 -10.29 12.61 17.96
N ASP A 244 -10.03 13.92 18.07
CA ASP A 244 -9.63 14.74 16.93
C ASP A 244 -8.33 14.23 16.29
N CYS A 245 -7.37 13.81 17.12
CA CYS A 245 -6.12 13.24 16.64
C CYS A 245 -6.32 11.88 15.97
N GLU A 246 -7.20 11.02 16.48
CA GLU A 246 -7.49 9.72 15.86
C GLU A 246 -8.14 9.88 14.49
N GLU A 247 -9.10 10.79 14.36
CA GLU A 247 -9.75 11.12 13.08
C GLU A 247 -8.73 11.64 12.05
N LYS A 248 -7.85 12.54 12.50
CA LYS A 248 -6.76 13.05 11.67
C LYS A 248 -5.80 11.95 11.24
N VAL A 249 -5.38 11.07 12.16
CA VAL A 249 -4.51 9.93 11.85
C VAL A 249 -5.18 9.00 10.83
N LYS A 250 -6.47 8.71 11.00
CA LYS A 250 -7.23 7.91 10.04
C LYS A 250 -7.22 8.54 8.65
N GLY A 251 -7.51 9.84 8.55
CA GLY A 251 -7.46 10.55 7.27
C GLY A 251 -6.09 10.51 6.59
N LEU A 252 -4.99 10.64 7.36
CA LEU A 252 -3.63 10.53 6.85
C LEU A 252 -3.33 9.11 6.33
N VAL A 253 -3.76 8.07 7.08
CA VAL A 253 -3.60 6.66 6.69
C VAL A 253 -4.41 6.36 5.42
N ASP A 254 -5.65 6.82 5.33
CA ASP A 254 -6.51 6.63 4.16
C ASP A 254 -5.90 7.24 2.89
N ILE A 255 -5.25 8.40 3.00
CA ILE A 255 -4.51 9.01 1.87
C ILE A 255 -3.34 8.12 1.45
N VAL A 256 -2.53 7.63 2.40
CA VAL A 256 -1.40 6.73 2.09
C VAL A 256 -1.89 5.47 1.38
N GLU A 257 -2.93 4.83 1.91
CA GLU A 257 -3.48 3.60 1.33
C GLU A 257 -4.00 3.81 -0.09
N ARG A 258 -4.63 4.97 -0.36
CA ARG A 258 -5.08 5.32 -1.70
C ARG A 258 -3.91 5.48 -2.67
N LEU A 259 -2.83 6.14 -2.25
CA LEU A 259 -1.62 6.31 -3.06
C LEU A 259 -0.93 4.96 -3.32
N GLU A 260 -0.82 4.10 -2.30
CA GLU A 260 -0.25 2.75 -2.42
C GLU A 260 -1.09 1.88 -3.38
N LYS A 261 -2.43 1.91 -3.26
CA LYS A 261 -3.34 1.16 -4.14
C LYS A 261 -3.29 1.64 -5.58
N ALA A 262 -3.26 2.95 -5.82
CA ALA A 262 -3.23 3.49 -7.17
C ALA A 262 -1.94 3.10 -7.92
N ALA A 263 -0.81 3.06 -7.22
CA ALA A 263 0.44 2.56 -7.79
C ALA A 263 0.42 1.05 -8.03
N SER A 264 -0.17 0.27 -7.10
CA SER A 264 -0.35 -1.17 -7.27
C SER A 264 -1.26 -1.50 -8.46
N PHE A 265 -2.32 -0.71 -8.68
CA PHE A 265 -3.22 -0.89 -9.81
C PHE A 265 -2.53 -0.64 -11.17
N LYS A 266 -1.63 0.36 -11.25
CA LYS A 266 -0.78 0.57 -12.44
C LYS A 266 0.19 -0.60 -12.68
N VAL A 267 0.78 -1.17 -11.63
CA VAL A 267 1.64 -2.36 -11.75
C VAL A 267 0.84 -3.59 -12.18
N SER A 268 -0.39 -3.75 -11.69
CA SER A 268 -1.32 -4.80 -12.15
C SER A 268 -1.71 -4.61 -13.62
N PHE A 269 -1.86 -3.37 -14.09
CA PHE A 269 -2.09 -3.04 -15.51
C PHE A 269 -0.95 -3.51 -16.41
N ILE A 270 0.30 -3.53 -15.90
CA ILE A 270 1.48 -4.03 -16.61
C ILE A 270 1.55 -5.59 -16.58
N ILE A 271 0.82 -6.24 -15.67
CA ILE A 271 0.79 -7.71 -15.46
C ILE A 271 -0.51 -8.36 -15.99
N MET A 272 -1.47 -7.60 -16.50
CA MET A 272 -2.69 -8.14 -17.14
C MET A 272 -2.44 -8.43 -18.63
N GLY A 273 -3.10 -9.47 -19.14
CA GLY A 273 -3.15 -9.70 -20.59
C GLY A 273 -3.91 -8.56 -21.29
N SER A 274 -3.67 -8.36 -22.59
CA SER A 274 -4.34 -7.33 -23.40
C SER A 274 -5.20 -7.93 -24.51
N ILE A 275 -6.30 -7.24 -24.83
CA ILE A 275 -7.16 -7.52 -25.97
C ILE A 275 -7.15 -6.26 -26.85
N SER A 276 -6.52 -6.36 -28.02
CA SER A 276 -6.24 -5.20 -28.88
C SER A 276 -7.02 -5.33 -30.19
N PHE A 277 -7.77 -4.30 -30.56
CA PHE A 277 -8.48 -4.22 -31.83
C PHE A 277 -7.76 -3.25 -32.76
N ARG A 278 -7.51 -3.65 -34.01
CA ARG A 278 -6.98 -2.71 -35.01
C ARG A 278 -8.12 -1.88 -35.56
N GLU A 279 -8.03 -0.56 -35.39
CA GLU A 279 -9.00 0.40 -35.90
C GLU A 279 -8.71 0.75 -37.36
N HIS A 280 -7.43 0.84 -37.73
CA HIS A 280 -6.98 0.89 -39.12
C HIS A 280 -5.49 0.60 -39.25
N ILE A 281 -5.09 0.28 -40.48
CA ILE A 281 -3.72 0.26 -40.96
C ILE A 281 -3.57 1.28 -42.10
N ARG A 282 -2.40 1.88 -42.19
CA ARG A 282 -2.00 2.77 -43.26
C ARG A 282 -0.58 2.43 -43.71
N TRP A 283 -0.40 2.08 -44.98
CA TRP A 283 0.91 2.01 -45.62
C TRP A 283 1.25 3.40 -46.17
N ILE A 284 2.40 3.97 -45.84
CA ILE A 284 2.71 5.34 -46.26
C ILE A 284 3.13 5.37 -47.74
N PRO A 285 2.53 6.25 -48.59
CA PRO A 285 1.68 7.40 -48.26
C PRO A 285 0.15 7.18 -48.39
N ASP A 286 -0.30 5.96 -48.67
CA ASP A 286 -1.69 5.59 -48.95
C ASP A 286 -2.67 6.04 -47.85
N GLU A 287 -3.97 6.05 -48.13
CA GLU A 287 -4.99 6.38 -47.11
C GLU A 287 -5.18 5.24 -46.10
N ALA A 288 -5.54 5.59 -44.86
CA ALA A 288 -5.85 4.60 -43.82
C ALA A 288 -7.10 3.79 -44.18
N SER A 289 -7.04 2.48 -43.96
CA SER A 289 -8.17 1.56 -44.17
C SER A 289 -8.16 0.43 -43.15
N GLU A 290 -9.29 -0.24 -42.96
CA GLU A 290 -9.37 -1.42 -42.09
C GLU A 290 -10.16 -2.54 -42.77
N PRO A 291 -9.53 -3.26 -43.72
CA PRO A 291 -10.18 -4.33 -44.47
C PRO A 291 -10.46 -5.57 -43.60
N THR A 292 -9.95 -5.62 -42.38
CA THR A 292 -10.03 -6.78 -41.50
C THR A 292 -10.77 -6.53 -40.19
N SER A 293 -11.25 -7.60 -39.59
CA SER A 293 -11.64 -7.68 -38.19
C SER A 293 -10.44 -8.23 -37.40
N THR A 294 -9.45 -7.38 -37.13
CA THR A 294 -8.21 -7.77 -36.45
C THR A 294 -8.37 -7.70 -34.94
N ILE A 295 -8.00 -8.79 -34.28
CA ILE A 295 -7.93 -8.88 -32.82
C ILE A 295 -6.62 -9.57 -32.45
N VAL A 296 -5.88 -8.96 -31.52
CA VAL A 296 -4.71 -9.54 -30.89
C VAL A 296 -5.03 -9.84 -29.43
N LEU A 297 -4.92 -11.11 -29.05
CA LEU A 297 -4.98 -11.52 -27.65
C LEU A 297 -3.56 -11.75 -27.16
N THR A 298 -3.15 -11.03 -26.11
CA THR A 298 -1.84 -11.22 -25.46
C THR A 298 -2.03 -11.62 -24.01
N SER A 299 -1.51 -12.77 -23.60
CA SER A 299 -1.61 -13.28 -22.24
C SER A 299 -0.73 -12.47 -21.25
N PRO A 300 -0.95 -12.58 -19.93
CA PRO A 300 -0.08 -12.00 -18.91
C PRO A 300 1.41 -12.36 -19.05
N GLN A 301 1.72 -13.60 -19.49
CA GLN A 301 3.08 -14.04 -19.80
C GLN A 301 3.54 -13.68 -21.23
N ARG A 302 2.86 -12.73 -21.88
CA ARG A 302 3.22 -12.15 -23.18
C ARG A 302 3.21 -13.15 -24.34
N ARG A 303 2.40 -14.21 -24.27
CA ARG A 303 2.10 -15.07 -25.42
C ARG A 303 0.92 -14.51 -26.18
N PHE A 304 0.96 -14.48 -27.50
CA PHE A 304 -0.09 -13.83 -28.28
C PHE A 304 -0.62 -14.70 -29.42
N VAL A 305 -1.86 -14.41 -29.81
CA VAL A 305 -2.49 -14.84 -31.06
C VAL A 305 -3.09 -13.60 -31.73
N ASP A 306 -2.59 -13.25 -32.91
CA ASP A 306 -3.08 -12.20 -33.81
C ASP A 306 -3.79 -12.85 -35.00
N LEU A 307 -5.09 -12.56 -35.16
CA LEU A 307 -5.87 -13.00 -36.32
C LEU A 307 -6.44 -11.79 -37.06
N ARG A 308 -6.02 -11.64 -38.32
CA ARG A 308 -6.47 -10.60 -39.25
C ARG A 308 -7.45 -11.20 -40.25
N ILE A 309 -8.75 -11.11 -39.94
CA ILE A 309 -9.81 -11.77 -40.71
C ILE A 309 -10.45 -10.78 -41.67
N LEU A 310 -10.44 -11.05 -42.98
CA LEU A 310 -11.07 -10.15 -43.96
C LEU A 310 -12.55 -9.92 -43.67
N LYS A 311 -12.96 -8.65 -43.66
CA LYS A 311 -14.38 -8.25 -43.63
C LYS A 311 -14.99 -8.62 -44.99
N GLN A 312 -16.11 -9.33 -44.98
CA GLN A 312 -16.82 -9.63 -46.22
C GLN A 312 -17.31 -8.34 -46.90
N THR A 313 -17.24 -8.26 -48.23
CA THR A 313 -18.19 -7.43 -48.99
C THR A 313 -19.60 -8.02 -48.83
N PRO A 314 -20.65 -7.20 -48.67
CA PRO A 314 -22.00 -7.71 -48.44
C PRO A 314 -22.55 -8.37 -49.71
N THR A 315 -22.34 -9.68 -49.85
CA THR A 315 -23.01 -10.48 -50.88
C THR A 315 -23.39 -11.86 -50.35
N VAL A 316 -24.71 -12.01 -50.27
CA VAL A 316 -25.54 -13.22 -50.19
C VAL A 316 -25.46 -14.04 -48.91
N ASP A 317 -26.56 -13.90 -48.16
CA ASP A 317 -27.06 -14.73 -47.06
C ASP A 317 -26.62 -16.20 -47.12
N GLY A 318 -25.70 -16.55 -46.23
CA GLY A 318 -25.35 -17.92 -45.90
C GLY A 318 -24.40 -17.95 -44.73
N VAL A 319 -24.87 -18.46 -43.59
CA VAL A 319 -23.98 -18.84 -42.48
C VAL A 319 -23.13 -20.01 -43.00
N GLN A 320 -21.90 -19.74 -43.43
CA GLN A 320 -20.92 -20.80 -43.66
C GLN A 320 -20.28 -21.17 -42.32
N ASP A 321 -20.44 -22.43 -41.91
CA ASP A 321 -19.91 -22.93 -40.63
C ASP A 321 -18.37 -22.99 -40.61
N THR A 322 -17.74 -23.04 -41.79
CA THR A 322 -16.29 -23.05 -42.03
C THR A 322 -15.99 -22.17 -43.25
N HIS A 323 -14.98 -21.30 -43.14
CA HIS A 323 -14.51 -20.45 -44.22
C HIS A 323 -13.19 -21.00 -44.78
N GLY A 324 -12.93 -20.75 -46.07
CA GLY A 324 -11.64 -21.09 -46.66
C GLY A 324 -10.52 -20.19 -46.14
N ILE A 325 -9.27 -20.63 -46.39
CA ILE A 325 -8.06 -19.95 -45.92
C ILE A 325 -7.93 -18.53 -46.47
N GLU A 326 -8.55 -18.24 -47.61
CA GLU A 326 -8.57 -16.92 -48.25
C GLU A 326 -9.19 -15.83 -47.37
N ARG A 327 -9.97 -16.19 -46.35
CA ARG A 327 -10.54 -15.23 -45.39
C ARG A 327 -9.53 -14.79 -44.33
N LEU A 328 -8.46 -15.55 -44.11
CA LEU A 328 -7.37 -15.19 -43.20
C LEU A 328 -6.36 -14.35 -43.96
N GLU A 329 -6.36 -13.04 -43.73
CA GLU A 329 -5.36 -12.14 -44.33
C GLU A 329 -3.96 -12.48 -43.77
N TRP A 330 -3.88 -12.61 -42.44
CA TRP A 330 -2.68 -13.03 -41.73
C TRP A 330 -3.07 -13.59 -40.36
N GLY A 331 -2.48 -14.72 -39.96
CA GLY A 331 -2.57 -15.26 -38.61
C GLY A 331 -1.19 -15.51 -38.05
N ILE A 332 -0.94 -15.02 -36.84
CA ILE A 332 0.36 -15.08 -36.17
C ILE A 332 0.15 -15.55 -34.73
N ALA A 333 1.05 -16.37 -34.21
CA ALA A 333 1.15 -16.62 -32.79
C ALA A 333 2.61 -16.73 -32.34
N GLY A 334 2.87 -16.31 -31.10
CA GLY A 334 4.24 -16.26 -30.59
C GLY A 334 4.37 -15.56 -29.24
N THR A 335 5.50 -14.87 -29.04
CA THR A 335 5.80 -14.11 -27.83
C THR A 335 6.10 -12.65 -28.12
N SER A 336 5.60 -11.76 -27.28
CA SER A 336 5.85 -10.33 -27.36
C SER A 336 6.80 -9.85 -26.27
N SER A 337 7.55 -8.81 -26.55
CA SER A 337 8.40 -8.12 -25.59
C SER A 337 8.37 -6.62 -25.86
N SER A 338 8.57 -5.82 -24.82
CA SER A 338 8.64 -4.36 -24.97
C SER A 338 9.81 -3.80 -24.18
N SER A 339 10.41 -2.74 -24.70
CA SER A 339 11.48 -1.97 -24.08
C SER A 339 11.24 -0.48 -24.30
N THR A 340 11.89 0.38 -23.51
CA THR A 340 11.86 1.82 -23.77
C THR A 340 13.01 2.18 -24.70
N ARG A 341 12.74 2.95 -25.75
CA ARG A 341 13.77 3.56 -26.60
C ARG A 341 13.48 5.04 -26.82
N THR A 342 14.48 5.78 -27.26
CA THR A 342 14.31 7.19 -27.63
C THR A 342 13.99 7.28 -29.12
N ASP A 343 12.93 7.99 -29.48
CA ASP A 343 12.55 8.22 -30.88
C ASP A 343 13.43 9.29 -31.56
N ASP A 344 13.22 9.51 -32.85
CA ASP A 344 13.96 10.50 -33.66
C ASP A 344 13.78 11.95 -33.17
N GLN A 345 12.77 12.22 -32.35
CA GLN A 345 12.47 13.54 -31.79
C GLN A 345 13.00 13.71 -30.36
N GLY A 346 13.67 12.69 -29.81
CA GLY A 346 14.23 12.70 -28.46
C GLY A 346 13.23 12.35 -27.36
N ALA A 347 12.02 11.88 -27.69
CA ALA A 347 11.02 11.43 -26.73
C ALA A 347 11.22 9.95 -26.37
N GLU A 348 10.94 9.59 -25.12
CA GLU A 348 10.90 8.17 -24.73
C GLU A 348 9.61 7.52 -25.26
N VAL A 349 9.77 6.45 -26.04
CA VAL A 349 8.69 5.67 -26.64
C VAL A 349 8.81 4.21 -26.24
N ARG A 350 7.66 3.51 -26.12
CA ARG A 350 7.63 2.07 -25.92
C ARG A 350 7.86 1.38 -27.27
N HIS A 351 8.96 0.67 -27.38
CA HIS A 351 9.28 -0.17 -28.53
C HIS A 351 8.86 -1.62 -28.25
N SER A 352 8.01 -2.17 -29.09
CA SER A 352 7.49 -3.53 -28.99
C SER A 352 8.03 -4.40 -30.11
N ARG A 353 8.30 -5.65 -29.80
CA ARG A 353 8.74 -6.68 -30.75
C ARG A 353 7.94 -7.96 -30.53
N TRP A 354 7.48 -8.56 -31.62
CA TRP A 354 6.74 -9.81 -31.60
C TRP A 354 7.54 -10.87 -32.37
N GLU A 355 7.89 -11.95 -31.68
CA GLU A 355 8.60 -13.08 -32.25
C GLU A 355 7.59 -14.10 -32.74
N HIS A 356 7.61 -14.41 -34.04
CA HIS A 356 6.66 -15.34 -34.64
C HIS A 356 7.10 -16.77 -34.32
N TRP A 357 6.16 -17.59 -33.87
CA TRP A 357 6.33 -19.03 -33.70
C TRP A 357 5.42 -19.83 -34.63
N ILE A 358 4.26 -19.27 -34.97
CA ILE A 358 3.36 -19.70 -36.04
C ILE A 358 3.10 -18.48 -36.93
N ASP A 359 3.19 -18.67 -38.24
CA ASP A 359 2.83 -17.65 -39.24
C ASP A 359 2.03 -18.33 -40.37
N SER A 360 0.89 -17.77 -40.74
CA SER A 360 0.06 -18.33 -41.82
C SER A 360 0.68 -18.14 -43.22
N ARG A 361 1.62 -17.20 -43.38
CA ARG A 361 2.24 -16.85 -44.67
C ARG A 361 3.59 -17.50 -44.93
N THR A 362 4.21 -18.14 -43.93
CA THR A 362 5.51 -18.82 -44.07
C THR A 362 5.58 -20.09 -43.22
N THR A 363 6.38 -21.06 -43.67
CA THR A 363 6.74 -22.28 -42.91
C THR A 363 8.02 -22.10 -42.06
N GLU A 364 8.72 -20.98 -42.20
CA GLU A 364 9.96 -20.65 -41.48
C GLU A 364 9.77 -19.40 -40.58
N PRO A 365 8.88 -19.47 -39.56
CA PRO A 365 8.49 -18.30 -38.75
C PRO A 365 9.62 -17.78 -37.85
N GLU A 366 10.64 -18.57 -37.54
CA GLU A 366 11.77 -18.15 -36.70
C GLU A 366 12.60 -16.98 -37.25
N ASN A 367 12.51 -16.73 -38.56
CA ASN A 367 13.15 -15.58 -39.21
C ASN A 367 12.19 -14.38 -39.36
N ALA A 368 10.93 -14.53 -38.94
CA ALA A 368 9.91 -13.50 -38.97
C ALA A 368 9.76 -12.86 -37.57
N ALA A 369 9.91 -11.55 -37.53
CA ALA A 369 9.54 -10.73 -36.40
C ALA A 369 9.12 -9.37 -36.93
N ASP A 370 8.02 -8.83 -36.42
CA ASP A 370 7.65 -7.44 -36.57
C ASP A 370 8.00 -6.65 -35.30
N GLU A 371 8.27 -5.36 -35.51
CA GLU A 371 8.60 -4.42 -34.44
C GLU A 371 8.03 -3.04 -34.74
N GLY A 372 7.62 -2.35 -33.69
CA GLY A 372 6.91 -1.08 -33.79
C GLY A 372 7.09 -0.21 -32.56
N ASP A 373 7.03 1.10 -32.77
CA ASP A 373 6.99 2.11 -31.73
C ASP A 373 5.55 2.49 -31.39
N MET A 374 5.23 2.45 -30.10
CA MET A 374 3.89 2.63 -29.57
C MET A 374 3.73 4.05 -29.01
N TYR A 375 2.91 4.86 -29.67
CA TYR A 375 2.59 6.24 -29.28
C TYR A 375 1.17 6.30 -28.70
N GLU A 376 1.08 6.35 -27.37
CA GLU A 376 -0.20 6.49 -26.65
C GLU A 376 -0.79 7.89 -26.88
N ARG A 377 -2.09 7.95 -27.20
CA ARG A 377 -2.80 9.19 -27.49
C ARG A 377 -3.77 9.55 -26.35
N PRO A 378 -4.13 10.86 -26.20
CA PRO A 378 -5.05 11.31 -25.16
C PRO A 378 -6.48 10.73 -25.26
N ASP A 379 -6.87 10.20 -26.43
CA ASP A 379 -8.15 9.55 -26.67
C ASP A 379 -8.18 8.07 -26.21
N GLY A 380 -7.06 7.56 -25.67
CA GLY A 380 -6.92 6.19 -25.21
C GLY A 380 -6.57 5.19 -26.32
N LEU A 381 -6.30 5.66 -27.54
CA LEU A 381 -5.82 4.83 -28.64
C LEU A 381 -4.29 4.81 -28.67
N THR A 382 -3.71 3.76 -29.24
CA THR A 382 -2.26 3.63 -29.41
C THR A 382 -1.92 3.61 -30.89
N LEU A 383 -1.12 4.57 -31.35
CA LEU A 383 -0.59 4.56 -32.71
C LEU A 383 0.73 3.80 -32.72
N GLU A 384 0.75 2.67 -33.40
CA GLU A 384 1.97 1.93 -33.70
C GLU A 384 2.58 2.43 -35.01
N LYS A 385 3.90 2.59 -35.02
CA LYS A 385 4.67 2.90 -36.23
C LYS A 385 5.81 1.92 -36.41
N GLY A 386 5.93 1.37 -37.60
CA GLY A 386 7.02 0.45 -37.92
C GLY A 386 7.31 0.43 -39.41
N ARG A 387 8.13 -0.54 -39.80
CA ARG A 387 8.50 -0.75 -41.20
C ARG A 387 8.56 -2.24 -41.49
N MET A 388 7.88 -2.67 -42.54
CA MET A 388 7.91 -4.06 -43.00
C MET A 388 7.58 -4.17 -44.50
N VAL A 389 7.74 -5.36 -45.08
CA VAL A 389 7.32 -5.64 -46.45
C VAL A 389 5.81 -5.49 -46.60
N ASN A 390 5.37 -4.53 -47.43
CA ASN A 390 3.97 -4.39 -47.79
C ASN A 390 3.52 -5.58 -48.66
N PRO A 391 2.52 -6.38 -48.24
CA PRO A 391 2.11 -7.58 -48.98
C PRO A 391 1.60 -7.31 -50.40
N ALA A 392 1.04 -6.13 -50.67
CA ALA A 392 0.50 -5.78 -51.98
C ALA A 392 1.60 -5.39 -52.99
N THR A 393 2.73 -4.84 -52.52
CA THR A 393 3.80 -4.31 -53.38
C THR A 393 5.08 -5.15 -53.33
N GLY A 394 5.27 -5.96 -52.29
CA GLY A 394 6.51 -6.70 -52.03
C GLY A 394 7.69 -5.82 -51.62
N ALA A 395 7.45 -4.56 -51.25
CA ALA A 395 8.49 -3.58 -50.90
C ALA A 395 8.46 -3.20 -49.42
N GLU A 396 9.64 -2.99 -48.82
CA GLU A 396 9.82 -2.42 -47.48
C GLU A 396 9.20 -1.03 -47.38
N THR A 397 8.11 -0.92 -46.61
CA THR A 397 7.25 0.26 -46.53
C THR A 397 6.98 0.62 -45.07
N ASP A 398 7.01 1.91 -44.76
CA ASP A 398 6.61 2.39 -43.43
C ASP A 398 5.09 2.21 -43.25
N TYR A 399 4.68 1.78 -42.08
CA TYR A 399 3.28 1.60 -41.74
C TYR A 399 2.90 2.33 -40.45
N GLU A 400 1.61 2.67 -40.36
CA GLU A 400 0.98 3.13 -39.14
C GLU A 400 -0.25 2.26 -38.85
N GLU A 401 -0.32 1.68 -37.65
CA GLU A 401 -1.49 0.93 -37.17
C GLU A 401 -2.08 1.63 -35.95
N LEU A 402 -3.39 1.87 -35.95
CA LEU A 402 -4.08 2.46 -34.81
C LEU A 402 -4.80 1.36 -34.04
N TRP A 403 -4.46 1.22 -32.76
CA TRP A 403 -4.95 0.17 -31.89
C TRP A 403 -5.87 0.73 -30.80
N ARG A 404 -6.96 0.00 -30.54
CA ARG A 404 -7.83 0.20 -29.38
C ARG A 404 -7.72 -1.00 -28.46
N ASP A 405 -7.15 -0.78 -27.28
CA ASP A 405 -7.08 -1.78 -26.23
C ASP A 405 -8.37 -1.81 -25.42
N VAL A 406 -8.81 -3.01 -25.04
CA VAL A 406 -9.92 -3.19 -24.10
C VAL A 406 -9.50 -4.09 -22.94
N GLU A 407 -10.02 -3.75 -21.77
CA GLU A 407 -9.78 -4.55 -20.57
C GLU A 407 -10.45 -5.94 -20.68
N PRO A 408 -9.72 -7.02 -20.34
CA PRO A 408 -10.31 -8.32 -20.13
C PRO A 408 -11.42 -8.26 -19.07
N VAL A 409 -12.58 -8.85 -19.37
CA VAL A 409 -13.73 -8.91 -18.46
C VAL A 409 -14.05 -10.35 -18.13
N THR A 410 -14.42 -10.61 -16.88
CA THR A 410 -14.85 -11.93 -16.39
C THR A 410 -16.12 -12.39 -17.10
N VAL A 411 -16.15 -13.66 -17.51
CA VAL A 411 -17.38 -14.31 -18.00
C VAL A 411 -17.99 -15.18 -16.89
N PRO A 412 -19.32 -15.36 -16.85
CA PRO A 412 -19.94 -16.32 -15.94
C PRO A 412 -19.42 -17.74 -16.17
N PRO A 413 -19.24 -18.55 -15.11
CA PRO A 413 -18.84 -19.95 -15.25
C PRO A 413 -19.85 -20.73 -16.09
N VAL A 414 -19.35 -21.70 -16.86
CA VAL A 414 -20.20 -22.58 -17.66
C VAL A 414 -21.17 -23.34 -16.75
N GLY A 415 -22.47 -23.22 -17.01
CA GLY A 415 -23.52 -23.89 -16.23
C GLY A 415 -23.95 -23.18 -14.93
N ALA A 416 -23.45 -21.96 -14.66
CA ALA A 416 -23.90 -21.17 -13.52
C ALA A 416 -25.37 -20.71 -13.72
N VAL A 417 -26.29 -21.31 -12.97
CA VAL A 417 -27.64 -20.77 -12.77
C VAL A 417 -27.50 -19.58 -11.82
N ALA A 418 -28.17 -18.47 -12.14
CA ALA A 418 -28.10 -17.22 -11.38
C ALA A 418 -28.75 -17.32 -9.99
N GLU A 419 -28.22 -18.14 -9.08
CA GLU A 419 -28.61 -18.15 -7.66
C GLU A 419 -27.39 -18.38 -6.75
N GLY A 420 -26.89 -17.30 -6.15
CA GLY A 420 -26.26 -17.32 -4.83
C GLY A 420 -24.81 -17.80 -4.68
N GLY A 421 -24.11 -18.20 -5.74
CA GLY A 421 -22.68 -18.56 -5.67
C GLY A 421 -21.74 -17.33 -5.64
N GLU A 422 -20.63 -17.42 -4.90
CA GLU A 422 -19.55 -16.40 -4.98
C GLU A 422 -19.07 -16.25 -6.43
N ALA A 423 -19.10 -15.02 -6.95
CA ALA A 423 -18.60 -14.72 -8.29
C ALA A 423 -17.11 -15.07 -8.40
N PRO A 424 -16.63 -15.60 -9.55
CA PRO A 424 -15.22 -15.90 -9.75
C PRO A 424 -14.36 -14.65 -9.51
N LYS A 425 -13.29 -14.83 -8.71
CA LYS A 425 -12.38 -13.76 -8.28
C LYS A 425 -11.24 -13.59 -9.31
N GLY A 426 -11.55 -13.30 -10.56
CA GLY A 426 -10.50 -13.03 -11.56
C GLY A 426 -10.96 -13.17 -13.00
N VAL A 427 -10.21 -12.55 -13.92
CA VAL A 427 -10.39 -12.75 -15.36
C VAL A 427 -9.66 -14.01 -15.77
N GLU A 428 -10.41 -14.99 -16.28
CA GLU A 428 -9.89 -16.24 -16.81
C GLU A 428 -8.87 -15.97 -17.92
N CYS A 429 -7.70 -16.60 -17.78
CA CYS A 429 -6.68 -16.63 -18.82
C CYS A 429 -6.07 -18.02 -18.96
N VAL A 430 -6.25 -18.64 -20.13
CA VAL A 430 -5.64 -19.94 -20.45
C VAL A 430 -4.88 -19.85 -21.77
N VAL A 431 -3.64 -20.38 -21.78
CA VAL A 431 -2.86 -20.54 -23.01
C VAL A 431 -2.56 -22.02 -23.23
N LEU A 432 -2.99 -22.54 -24.38
CA LEU A 432 -2.67 -23.88 -24.84
C LEU A 432 -1.63 -23.85 -25.95
N LYS A 433 -0.71 -24.81 -25.96
CA LYS A 433 0.29 -24.98 -27.02
C LYS A 433 0.32 -26.44 -27.47
N HIS A 434 0.43 -26.67 -28.77
CA HIS A 434 0.70 -27.98 -29.35
C HIS A 434 1.92 -27.89 -30.27
N GLU A 435 2.84 -28.85 -30.16
CA GLU A 435 4.01 -28.94 -31.04
C GLU A 435 4.31 -30.42 -31.34
N ASP A 436 4.39 -30.76 -32.63
CA ASP A 436 4.95 -32.01 -33.13
C ASP A 436 6.10 -31.67 -34.08
N GLU A 437 7.32 -31.80 -33.55
CA GLU A 437 8.55 -31.51 -34.29
C GLU A 437 8.73 -32.42 -35.51
N THR A 438 8.23 -33.67 -35.46
CA THR A 438 8.43 -34.64 -36.54
C THR A 438 7.47 -34.36 -37.70
N GLY A 439 6.21 -34.02 -37.38
CA GLY A 439 5.19 -33.65 -38.36
C GLY A 439 5.22 -32.19 -38.79
N GLY A 440 6.07 -31.35 -38.17
CA GLY A 440 6.09 -29.90 -38.43
C GLY A 440 4.77 -29.22 -38.05
N ALA A 441 4.08 -29.73 -37.03
CA ALA A 441 2.79 -29.19 -36.58
C ALA A 441 2.98 -28.28 -35.38
N ARG A 442 2.36 -27.10 -35.42
CA ARG A 442 2.32 -26.15 -34.30
C ARG A 442 0.89 -25.65 -34.08
N GLY A 443 0.56 -25.34 -32.84
CA GLY A 443 -0.72 -24.74 -32.48
C GLY A 443 -0.62 -23.89 -31.22
N MET A 444 -1.33 -22.76 -31.20
CA MET A 444 -1.51 -21.94 -30.01
C MET A 444 -2.97 -21.50 -29.87
N VAL A 445 -3.50 -21.58 -28.65
CA VAL A 445 -4.81 -21.03 -28.28
C VAL A 445 -4.61 -20.09 -27.09
N VAL A 446 -5.19 -18.90 -27.16
CA VAL A 446 -5.25 -17.93 -26.06
C VAL A 446 -6.71 -17.64 -25.76
N TRP A 447 -7.16 -18.01 -24.56
CA TRP A 447 -8.41 -17.56 -23.97
C TRP A 447 -8.10 -16.46 -22.95
N LEU A 448 -8.70 -15.28 -23.14
CA LEU A 448 -8.57 -14.14 -22.25
C LEU A 448 -9.92 -13.45 -22.06
N GLY A 449 -10.52 -13.61 -20.88
CA GLY A 449 -11.82 -13.04 -20.53
C GLY A 449 -12.93 -13.45 -21.50
N ARG A 450 -13.45 -12.48 -22.27
CA ARG A 450 -14.57 -12.66 -23.22
C ARG A 450 -14.15 -13.11 -24.62
N PHE A 451 -12.86 -13.33 -24.87
CA PHE A 451 -12.35 -13.69 -26.18
C PHE A 451 -11.45 -14.92 -26.11
N CYS A 452 -11.54 -15.77 -27.12
CA CYS A 452 -10.63 -16.88 -27.32
C CYS A 452 -10.27 -16.97 -28.80
N GLN A 453 -8.96 -17.02 -29.10
CA GLN A 453 -8.45 -17.21 -30.44
C GLN A 453 -7.47 -18.37 -30.48
N GLY A 454 -7.50 -19.13 -31.56
CA GLY A 454 -6.55 -20.18 -31.81
C GLY A 454 -6.06 -20.18 -33.26
N ILE A 455 -4.82 -20.60 -33.45
CA ILE A 455 -4.23 -20.89 -34.75
C ILE A 455 -3.42 -22.17 -34.68
N SER A 456 -3.47 -22.97 -35.73
CA SER A 456 -2.59 -24.13 -35.93
C SER A 456 -2.11 -24.19 -37.36
N ARG A 457 -0.88 -24.67 -37.53
CA ARG A 457 -0.27 -24.96 -38.82
C ARG A 457 0.28 -26.38 -38.82
N VAL A 458 0.06 -27.12 -39.91
CA VAL A 458 0.65 -28.44 -40.19
C VAL A 458 1.17 -28.42 -41.63
N GLY A 459 2.47 -28.28 -41.82
CA GLY A 459 3.05 -28.05 -43.15
C GLY A 459 2.46 -26.79 -43.79
N GLU A 460 1.71 -26.93 -44.88
CA GLU A 460 1.02 -25.83 -45.59
C GLU A 460 -0.41 -25.59 -45.12
N GLU A 461 -0.98 -26.50 -44.33
CA GLU A 461 -2.37 -26.39 -43.87
C GLU A 461 -2.44 -25.49 -42.64
N VAL A 462 -3.37 -24.53 -42.68
CA VAL A 462 -3.61 -23.59 -41.58
C VAL A 462 -5.06 -23.68 -41.14
N ALA A 463 -5.27 -23.73 -39.83
CA ALA A 463 -6.58 -23.62 -39.20
C ALA A 463 -6.58 -22.50 -38.17
N ALA A 464 -7.70 -21.76 -38.08
CA ALA A 464 -7.86 -20.69 -37.10
C ALA A 464 -9.31 -20.59 -36.61
N GLU A 465 -9.47 -20.24 -35.34
CA GLU A 465 -10.77 -20.03 -34.71
C GLU A 465 -10.80 -18.75 -33.88
N ARG A 466 -11.97 -18.09 -33.85
CA ARG A 466 -12.29 -17.00 -32.93
C ARG A 466 -13.63 -17.27 -32.26
N TRP A 467 -13.64 -17.09 -30.95
CA TRP A 467 -14.81 -17.22 -30.10
C TRP A 467 -14.98 -15.95 -29.26
N GLU A 468 -16.21 -15.51 -29.12
CA GLU A 468 -16.59 -14.29 -28.41
C GLU A 468 -17.75 -14.59 -27.47
N TRP A 469 -17.65 -14.11 -26.23
CA TRP A 469 -18.73 -14.18 -25.26
C TRP A 469 -19.56 -12.91 -25.28
N LYS A 470 -20.88 -13.05 -25.34
CA LYS A 470 -21.83 -11.95 -25.24
C LYS A 470 -22.85 -12.20 -24.14
N GLU A 471 -23.18 -11.15 -23.40
CA GLU A 471 -24.22 -11.21 -22.36
C GLU A 471 -25.57 -11.60 -22.97
N GLY A 472 -26.23 -12.58 -22.37
CA GLY A 472 -27.50 -13.14 -22.87
C GLY A 472 -27.38 -14.14 -24.01
N GLU A 473 -26.29 -14.15 -24.78
CA GLU A 473 -26.05 -15.12 -25.88
C GLU A 473 -25.07 -16.23 -25.50
N GLY A 474 -24.15 -15.98 -24.56
CA GLY A 474 -23.08 -16.90 -24.20
C GLY A 474 -21.91 -16.88 -25.18
N TRP A 475 -21.12 -17.96 -25.18
CA TRP A 475 -20.00 -18.14 -26.10
C TRP A 475 -20.49 -18.47 -27.51
N ARG A 476 -19.97 -17.75 -28.51
CA ARG A 476 -20.25 -18.01 -29.93
C ARG A 476 -18.96 -18.05 -30.73
N ARG A 477 -18.81 -19.07 -31.58
CA ARG A 477 -17.75 -19.09 -32.60
C ARG A 477 -18.08 -18.07 -33.67
N THR A 478 -17.26 -17.04 -33.80
CA THR A 478 -17.43 -15.97 -34.80
C THR A 478 -16.58 -16.21 -36.05
N VAL A 479 -15.50 -16.99 -35.93
CA VAL A 479 -14.64 -17.38 -37.06
C VAL A 479 -14.22 -18.85 -36.92
N ARG A 480 -14.29 -19.58 -38.04
CA ARG A 480 -13.65 -20.89 -38.25
C ARG A 480 -13.06 -20.92 -39.65
N ILE A 481 -11.77 -21.18 -39.75
CA ILE A 481 -11.00 -21.24 -40.99
C ILE A 481 -10.23 -22.55 -41.02
N GLY A 482 -10.23 -23.21 -42.18
CA GLY A 482 -9.58 -24.50 -42.37
C GLY A 482 -10.38 -25.68 -41.80
N ASP A 483 -9.91 -26.89 -42.10
CA ASP A 483 -10.65 -28.12 -41.81
C ASP A 483 -10.33 -28.71 -40.43
N ARG A 484 -9.14 -28.44 -39.88
CA ARG A 484 -8.71 -28.93 -38.57
C ARG A 484 -9.45 -28.22 -37.43
N ALA A 485 -9.94 -28.97 -36.44
CA ALA A 485 -10.56 -28.37 -35.26
C ALA A 485 -9.51 -27.93 -34.23
N LEU A 486 -9.81 -26.84 -33.52
CA LEU A 486 -9.01 -26.38 -32.39
C LEU A 486 -9.73 -26.66 -31.07
N PRO A 487 -9.00 -26.86 -29.95
CA PRO A 487 -9.61 -27.20 -28.66
C PRO A 487 -10.37 -26.02 -28.01
N CYS A 488 -10.67 -24.93 -28.74
CA CYS A 488 -11.33 -23.73 -28.22
C CYS A 488 -12.71 -24.06 -27.63
N GLU A 489 -13.54 -24.83 -28.32
CA GLU A 489 -14.87 -25.19 -27.81
C GLU A 489 -14.78 -26.03 -26.54
N VAL A 490 -13.89 -27.03 -26.53
CA VAL A 490 -13.66 -27.89 -25.36
C VAL A 490 -13.20 -27.04 -24.17
N LEU A 491 -12.28 -26.11 -24.41
CA LEU A 491 -11.78 -25.18 -23.40
C LEU A 491 -12.91 -24.31 -22.82
N LEU A 492 -13.78 -23.77 -23.67
CA LEU A 492 -14.80 -22.81 -23.27
C LEU A 492 -16.09 -23.44 -22.72
N MET A 493 -16.40 -24.69 -23.07
CA MET A 493 -17.69 -25.33 -22.77
C MET A 493 -17.61 -26.41 -21.70
N THR A 494 -16.42 -26.93 -21.37
CA THR A 494 -16.31 -28.00 -20.35
C THR A 494 -16.24 -27.46 -18.93
N GLY A 495 -15.82 -26.20 -18.75
CA GLY A 495 -15.60 -25.61 -17.42
C GLY A 495 -14.55 -26.35 -16.58
N ALA A 496 -13.69 -27.14 -17.22
CA ALA A 496 -12.65 -27.91 -16.54
C ALA A 496 -11.61 -26.96 -15.94
N ALA A 497 -11.30 -27.12 -14.65
CA ALA A 497 -10.20 -26.40 -14.02
C ALA A 497 -8.87 -26.89 -14.60
N LEU A 498 -8.25 -26.08 -15.45
CA LEU A 498 -6.95 -26.38 -16.03
C LEU A 498 -5.84 -25.83 -15.14
N SER A 499 -4.72 -26.54 -15.06
CA SER A 499 -3.52 -26.05 -14.36
C SER A 499 -2.29 -26.21 -15.24
N VAL A 500 -1.30 -25.34 -15.06
CA VAL A 500 -0.06 -25.40 -15.83
C VAL A 500 0.58 -26.79 -15.69
N GLY A 501 0.96 -27.40 -16.81
CA GLY A 501 1.52 -28.75 -16.87
C GLY A 501 0.47 -29.87 -17.01
N THR A 502 -0.82 -29.54 -17.08
CA THR A 502 -1.86 -30.46 -17.55
C THR A 502 -1.98 -30.43 -19.08
N HIS A 503 -2.72 -31.39 -19.63
CA HIS A 503 -2.92 -31.50 -21.08
C HIS A 503 -4.41 -31.56 -21.43
N VAL A 504 -4.75 -30.96 -22.57
CA VAL A 504 -6.05 -31.10 -23.23
C VAL A 504 -5.85 -31.99 -24.44
N VAL A 505 -6.65 -33.06 -24.55
CA VAL A 505 -6.63 -33.95 -25.72
C VAL A 505 -7.81 -33.63 -26.61
N HIS A 506 -7.55 -33.30 -27.87
CA HIS A 506 -8.58 -32.98 -28.86
C HIS A 506 -8.18 -33.57 -30.22
N GLU A 507 -9.07 -34.36 -30.83
CA GLU A 507 -8.84 -35.04 -32.12
C GLU A 507 -7.49 -35.79 -32.19
N GLU A 508 -7.17 -36.55 -31.13
CA GLU A 508 -5.89 -37.29 -30.97
C GLU A 508 -4.64 -36.43 -30.79
N VAL A 509 -4.80 -35.10 -30.76
CA VAL A 509 -3.73 -34.12 -30.55
C VAL A 509 -3.67 -33.72 -29.07
N VAL A 510 -2.46 -33.72 -28.52
CA VAL A 510 -2.20 -33.28 -27.14
C VAL A 510 -1.79 -31.80 -27.14
N TRP A 511 -2.46 -31.01 -26.31
CA TRP A 511 -2.22 -29.59 -26.10
C TRP A 511 -1.81 -29.32 -24.66
N ASP A 512 -0.63 -28.74 -24.47
CA ASP A 512 -0.08 -28.37 -23.17
C ASP A 512 -0.67 -27.07 -22.64
N VAL A 513 -1.07 -27.06 -21.38
CA VAL A 513 -1.47 -25.83 -20.68
C VAL A 513 -0.21 -25.08 -20.22
N LEU A 514 0.11 -23.98 -20.89
CA LEU A 514 1.27 -23.13 -20.56
C LEU A 514 0.96 -22.04 -19.54
N GLU A 515 -0.29 -21.60 -19.49
CA GLU A 515 -0.77 -20.58 -18.59
C GLU A 515 -2.22 -20.90 -18.21
N SER A 516 -2.54 -20.75 -16.93
CA SER A 516 -3.90 -20.87 -16.39
C SER A 516 -3.99 -19.97 -15.16
N ARG A 517 -4.99 -19.08 -15.11
CA ARG A 517 -5.21 -18.11 -14.04
C ARG A 517 -6.68 -17.81 -13.79
#